data_AF-A0A2Z6AIH8-F1
#
_entry.id   AF-A0A2Z6AIH8-F1
#
_cell.length_a   1.000
_cell.length_b   1.000
_cell.length_c   1.000
_cell.angle_alpha   90.00
_cell.angle_beta   90.00
_cell.angle_gamma   90.00
#
_symmetry.space_group_name_H-M   'P 1'
#
loop_
_entity.id
_entity.type
_entity.pdbx_description
1 polymer ?
#
loop_
_entity_poly.entity_id
_entity_poly.type
_entity_poly.pdbx_seq_one_letter_code
_entity_poly.pdbx_strand_id
1 'polypeptide(L)'
;MREVAGEGVFARHGHEDVALARPRGLINLFGLASAYRRGEHATLLSFADALRPDAVDLVDDLKQDGLAILIASGDRPEALEDIARATGTTAIGHLRPTDKLALIERLK
;
A
#
# COMPACT_ATOMS: atom_id res chain seq x y z
N MET A 1 -1.01 -26.03 -10.00
CA MET A 1 -0.72 -24.73 -9.35
C MET A 1 -0.30 -25.02 -7.92
N ARG A 2 0.72 -24.35 -7.41
CA ARG A 2 1.29 -24.54 -6.08
C ARG A 2 1.62 -23.18 -5.48
N GLU A 3 1.17 -22.95 -4.27
CA GLU A 3 1.51 -21.76 -3.50
C GLU A 3 2.62 -22.09 -2.49
N VAL A 4 3.55 -21.15 -2.31
CA VAL A 4 4.60 -21.21 -1.30
C VAL A 4 4.55 -19.92 -0.49
N ALA A 5 4.20 -20.05 0.78
CA ALA A 5 4.08 -18.93 1.70
C ALA A 5 5.38 -18.09 1.71
N GLY A 6 5.25 -16.78 1.52
CA GLY A 6 6.37 -15.84 1.49
C GLY A 6 7.16 -15.79 0.17
N GLU A 7 6.95 -16.72 -0.76
CA GLU A 7 7.63 -16.74 -2.06
C GLU A 7 6.70 -16.38 -3.22
N GLY A 8 5.50 -16.97 -3.26
CA GLY A 8 4.49 -16.70 -4.28
C GLY A 8 3.78 -17.95 -4.81
N VAL A 9 3.21 -17.81 -6.00
CA VAL A 9 2.41 -18.81 -6.68
C VAL A 9 3.12 -19.29 -7.94
N PHE A 10 3.20 -20.60 -8.12
CA PHE A 10 3.91 -21.26 -9.22
C PHE A 10 2.96 -22.21 -9.95
N ALA A 11 3.01 -22.22 -11.27
CA ALA A 11 2.20 -23.10 -12.08
C ALA A 11 2.90 -23.39 -13.41
N ARG A 12 2.28 -24.27 -14.20
CA ARG A 12 2.63 -24.50 -15.60
C ARG A 12 1.47 -24.04 -16.46
N HIS A 13 1.74 -23.23 -17.48
CA HIS A 13 0.77 -22.77 -18.46
C HIS A 13 1.17 -23.33 -19.83
N GLY A 14 0.43 -24.32 -20.32
CA GLY A 14 0.86 -25.13 -21.46
C GLY A 14 2.14 -25.92 -21.14
N HIS A 15 3.22 -25.64 -21.89
CA HIS A 15 4.53 -26.24 -21.70
C HIS A 15 5.51 -25.35 -20.90
N GLU A 16 5.11 -24.14 -20.52
CA GLU A 16 5.99 -23.18 -19.85
C GLU A 16 5.69 -23.08 -18.36
N ASP A 17 6.75 -22.99 -17.57
CA ASP A 17 6.65 -22.66 -16.16
C ASP A 17 6.38 -21.16 -15.99
N VAL A 18 5.39 -20.86 -15.15
CA VAL A 18 4.97 -19.51 -14.84
C VAL A 18 4.93 -19.29 -13.33
N ALA A 19 5.24 -18.07 -12.89
CA ALA A 19 5.17 -17.72 -11.48
C ALA A 19 4.70 -16.27 -11.27
N LEU A 20 3.92 -16.06 -10.22
CA LEU A 20 3.69 -14.76 -9.61
C LEU A 20 4.41 -14.78 -8.26
N ALA A 21 5.50 -14.04 -8.15
CA ALA A 21 6.34 -14.08 -6.96
C ALA A 21 6.79 -12.69 -6.55
N ARG A 22 7.26 -12.55 -5.31
CA ARG A 22 7.87 -11.31 -4.87
C ARG A 22 9.04 -10.94 -5.79
N PRO A 23 9.16 -9.67 -6.24
CA PRO A 23 10.33 -9.22 -6.98
C PRO A 23 11.62 -9.51 -6.18
N ARG A 24 12.74 -9.74 -6.87
CA ARG A 24 14.05 -9.92 -6.22
C ARG A 24 14.92 -8.69 -6.49
N GLY A 25 15.87 -8.41 -5.58
CA GLY A 25 16.83 -7.32 -5.73
C GLY A 25 16.22 -5.93 -5.52
N LEU A 26 16.78 -4.91 -6.20
CA LEU A 26 16.39 -3.49 -6.10
C LEU A 26 14.92 -3.23 -6.48
N ILE A 27 14.27 -4.19 -7.15
CA ILE A 27 12.87 -4.09 -7.56
C ILE A 27 11.92 -4.13 -6.35
N ASN A 28 12.37 -4.66 -5.20
CA ASN A 28 11.60 -4.62 -3.95
C ASN A 28 11.41 -3.22 -3.36
N LEU A 29 12.09 -2.20 -3.89
CA LEU A 29 11.84 -0.81 -3.50
C LEU A 29 10.56 -0.24 -4.14
N PHE A 30 10.04 -0.85 -5.21
CA PHE A 30 8.85 -0.36 -5.92
C PHE A 30 7.55 -0.85 -5.27
N GLY A 31 7.26 -0.36 -4.06
CA GLY A 31 5.94 -0.46 -3.45
C GLY A 31 5.30 -1.86 -3.46
N LEU A 32 3.97 -1.91 -3.58
CA LEU A 32 3.22 -3.16 -3.77
C LEU A 32 3.43 -3.65 -5.21
N ALA A 33 4.22 -4.71 -5.40
CA ALA A 33 4.45 -5.28 -6.72
C ALA A 33 4.65 -6.80 -6.70
N SER A 34 4.33 -7.44 -7.82
CA SER A 34 4.61 -8.87 -8.08
C SER A 34 5.36 -9.02 -9.39
N ALA A 35 6.37 -9.88 -9.42
CA ALA A 35 7.03 -10.26 -10.66
C ALA A 35 6.30 -11.45 -11.27
N TYR A 36 5.69 -11.26 -12.45
CA TYR A 36 5.23 -12.34 -13.30
C TYR A 36 6.41 -12.89 -14.10
N ARG A 37 6.72 -14.16 -13.94
CA ARG A 37 7.77 -14.87 -14.69
C ARG A 37 7.16 -15.89 -15.63
N ARG A 38 7.69 -15.95 -16.85
CA ARG A 38 7.33 -16.95 -17.88
C ARG A 38 8.59 -17.30 -18.66
N GLY A 39 9.10 -18.52 -18.46
CA GLY A 39 10.44 -18.87 -18.93
C GLY A 39 11.49 -17.90 -18.40
N GLU A 40 12.33 -17.35 -19.30
CA GLU A 40 13.37 -16.36 -18.97
C GLU A 40 12.85 -14.91 -18.85
N HIS A 41 11.57 -14.66 -19.18
CA HIS A 41 11.01 -13.31 -19.13
C HIS A 41 10.39 -13.01 -17.77
N ALA A 42 10.60 -11.79 -17.28
CA ALA A 42 9.95 -11.25 -16.09
C ALA A 42 9.27 -9.91 -16.40
N THR A 43 8.02 -9.77 -15.98
CA THR A 43 7.24 -8.52 -16.04
C THR A 43 6.90 -8.10 -14.62
N LEU A 44 7.17 -6.84 -14.28
CA LEU A 44 6.75 -6.28 -13.00
C LEU A 44 5.29 -5.82 -13.09
N LEU A 45 4.45 -6.35 -12.21
CA LEU A 45 3.08 -5.93 -12.02
C LEU A 45 3.04 -5.05 -10.77
N SER A 46 2.94 -3.74 -10.96
CA SER A 46 2.81 -2.77 -9.87
C SER A 46 1.35 -2.59 -9.50
N PHE A 47 1.10 -2.47 -8.20
CA PHE A 47 -0.20 -2.20 -7.61
C PHE A 47 -0.13 -0.91 -6.81
N ALA A 48 -1.25 -0.20 -6.77
CA ALA A 48 -1.42 0.98 -5.94
C ALA A 48 -2.70 0.82 -5.14
N ASP A 49 -2.65 1.21 -3.87
CA ASP A 49 -3.86 1.44 -3.09
C ASP A 49 -4.30 2.88 -3.34
N ALA A 50 -5.15 3.06 -4.34
CA ALA A 50 -5.53 4.38 -4.81
C ALA A 50 -6.54 5.02 -3.85
N LEU A 51 -6.38 6.32 -3.60
CA LEU A 51 -7.38 7.10 -2.87
C LEU A 51 -8.73 7.05 -3.59
N ARG A 52 -9.79 7.12 -2.79
CA ARG A 52 -11.14 7.35 -3.33
C ARG A 52 -11.12 8.66 -4.13
N PRO A 53 -11.76 8.74 -5.31
CA PRO A 53 -11.66 9.91 -6.18
C PRO A 53 -12.03 11.25 -5.53
N ASP A 54 -12.96 11.24 -4.57
CA ASP A 54 -13.44 12.43 -3.85
C ASP A 54 -12.76 12.64 -2.50
N ALA A 55 -11.76 11.83 -2.13
CA ALA A 55 -11.13 11.91 -0.82
C ALA A 55 -10.39 13.22 -0.57
N VAL A 56 -9.75 13.78 -1.60
CA VAL A 56 -9.01 15.04 -1.48
C VAL A 56 -9.98 16.19 -1.24
N ASP A 57 -10.99 16.33 -2.11
CA ASP A 57 -12.02 17.36 -2.00
C ASP A 57 -12.74 17.30 -0.64
N LEU A 58 -13.13 16.09 -0.20
CA LEU A 58 -13.76 15.88 1.10
C LEU A 58 -12.88 16.37 2.26
N VAL A 59 -11.58 16.04 2.24
CA VAL A 59 -10.66 16.46 3.30
C VAL A 59 -10.48 17.97 3.30
N ASP A 60 -10.44 18.60 2.14
CA ASP A 60 -10.33 20.05 2.02
C ASP A 60 -11.59 20.76 2.51
N ASP A 61 -12.78 20.26 2.18
CA ASP A 61 -14.06 20.78 2.69
C ASP A 61 -14.10 20.73 4.23
N LEU A 62 -13.73 19.59 4.83
CA LEU A 62 -13.68 19.45 6.28
C LEU A 62 -12.69 20.42 6.95
N LYS A 63 -11.55 20.68 6.30
CA LYS A 63 -10.57 21.67 6.79
C LYS A 63 -11.11 23.09 6.68
N GLN A 64 -11.83 23.42 5.60
CA GLN A 64 -12.48 24.74 5.42
C GLN A 64 -13.58 24.97 6.47
N ASP A 65 -14.26 23.91 6.90
CA ASP A 65 -15.20 23.93 8.03
C ASP A 65 -14.52 24.08 9.39
N GLY A 66 -13.19 24.18 9.43
CA GLY A 66 -12.40 24.39 10.65
C GLY A 66 -12.05 23.11 11.42
N LEU A 67 -12.26 21.93 10.82
CA LEU A 67 -11.90 20.67 11.45
C LEU A 67 -10.41 20.35 11.26
N ALA A 68 -9.76 19.99 12.37
CA ALA A 68 -8.41 19.44 12.31
C ALA A 68 -8.48 17.97 11.89
N ILE A 69 -7.88 17.65 10.74
CA ILE A 69 -7.86 16.30 10.17
C ILE A 69 -6.48 15.67 10.35
N LEU A 70 -6.45 14.39 10.71
CA LEU A 70 -5.24 13.57 10.83
C LEU A 70 -5.53 12.13 10.38
N ILE A 71 -4.57 11.53 9.67
CA ILE A 71 -4.66 10.14 9.20
C ILE A 71 -3.90 9.22 10.16
N ALA A 72 -4.57 8.19 10.66
CA ALA A 72 -4.00 7.18 11.56
C ALA A 72 -4.05 5.78 10.92
N SER A 73 -2.94 5.31 10.35
CA SER A 73 -2.86 4.02 9.65
C SER A 73 -1.97 2.99 10.34
N GLY A 74 -2.29 1.72 10.13
CA GLY A 74 -1.41 0.60 10.47
C GLY A 74 -0.34 0.34 9.40
N ASP A 75 -0.50 0.93 8.21
CA ASP A 75 0.47 0.81 7.13
C ASP A 75 1.79 1.48 7.44
N ARG A 76 2.81 1.13 6.68
CA ARG A 76 4.11 1.75 6.82
C ARG A 76 4.05 3.23 6.41
N PRO A 77 4.77 4.14 7.08
CA PRO A 77 4.80 5.55 6.73
C PRO A 77 5.11 5.82 5.26
N GLU A 78 5.99 5.04 4.64
CA GLU A 78 6.37 5.21 3.24
C GLU A 78 5.20 4.95 2.28
N ALA A 79 4.25 4.09 2.66
CA ALA A 79 3.03 3.86 1.88
C ALA A 79 2.00 4.99 2.03
N LEU A 80 2.17 5.88 3.01
CA LEU A 80 1.25 6.98 3.30
C LEU A 80 1.73 8.31 2.72
N GLU A 81 2.97 8.40 2.21
CA GLU A 81 3.57 9.66 1.75
C GLU A 81 2.72 10.34 0.67
N ASP A 82 2.30 9.58 -0.34
CA ASP A 82 1.50 10.11 -1.43
C ASP A 82 0.09 10.51 -0.96
N ILE A 83 -0.48 9.79 0.00
CA ILE A 83 -1.78 10.09 0.60
C ILE A 83 -1.71 11.40 1.42
N ALA A 84 -0.68 11.53 2.27
CA ALA A 84 -0.44 12.70 3.08
C ALA A 84 -0.21 13.94 2.21
N ARG A 85 0.58 13.79 1.13
CA ARG A 85 0.84 14.85 0.16
C ARG A 85 -0.42 15.25 -0.60
N ALA A 86 -1.18 14.28 -1.12
CA ALA A 86 -2.38 14.54 -1.91
C ALA A 86 -3.48 15.22 -1.10
N THR A 87 -3.65 14.84 0.17
CA THR A 87 -4.69 15.39 1.05
C THR A 87 -4.20 16.56 1.90
N GLY A 88 -2.92 16.94 1.82
CA GLY A 88 -2.31 17.97 2.67
C GLY A 88 -2.46 17.71 4.17
N THR A 89 -2.46 16.43 4.58
CA THR A 89 -2.82 16.00 5.94
C THR A 89 -1.67 15.23 6.58
N THR A 90 -1.44 15.44 7.87
CA THR A 90 -0.49 14.63 8.64
C THR A 90 -0.96 13.18 8.71
N ALA A 91 -0.11 12.25 8.26
CA ALA A 91 -0.36 10.81 8.38
C ALA A 91 0.62 10.15 9.34
N ILE A 92 0.09 9.36 10.29
CA ILE A 92 0.87 8.58 11.23
C ILE A 92 0.68 7.10 10.88
N GLY A 93 1.77 6.46 10.47
CA GLY A 93 1.83 5.04 10.13
C GLY A 93 2.28 4.14 11.29
N HIS A 94 2.34 2.83 11.03
CA HIS A 94 2.71 1.76 11.96
C HIS A 94 1.90 1.71 13.26
N LEU A 95 0.68 2.27 13.28
CA LEU A 95 -0.14 2.25 14.47
C LEU A 95 -0.84 0.90 14.64
N ARG A 96 -0.61 0.26 15.78
CA ARG A 96 -1.45 -0.88 16.21
C ARG A 96 -2.82 -0.36 16.66
N PRO A 97 -3.84 -1.22 16.74
CA PRO A 97 -5.17 -0.81 17.19
C PRO A 97 -5.17 -0.04 18.52
N THR A 98 -4.36 -0.46 19.49
CA THR A 98 -4.20 0.23 20.79
C THR A 98 -3.56 1.61 20.66
N ASP A 99 -2.63 1.77 19.73
CA ASP A 99 -1.92 3.04 19.52
C ASP A 99 -2.85 4.07 18.88
N LYS A 100 -3.77 3.63 17.99
CA LYS A 100 -4.83 4.48 17.42
C LYS A 100 -5.79 4.98 18.50
N LEU A 101 -6.21 4.10 19.42
CA LEU A 101 -7.08 4.51 20.55
C LEU A 101 -6.39 5.52 21.46
N ALA A 102 -5.11 5.27 21.81
CA ALA A 102 -4.33 6.21 22.61
C ALA A 102 -4.15 7.57 21.93
N LEU A 103 -4.01 7.59 20.60
CA LEU A 103 -3.97 8.83 19.81
C LEU A 103 -5.29 9.61 19.89
N ILE A 104 -6.43 8.92 19.77
CA ILE A 104 -7.76 9.55 19.91
C ILE A 104 -7.91 10.17 21.30
N GLU A 105 -7.56 9.46 22.37
CA GLU A 105 -7.67 9.97 23.75
C GLU A 105 -6.76 11.19 24.01
N ARG A 106 -5.65 11.34 23.28
CA ARG A 106 -4.76 12.51 23.37
C ARG A 106 -5.29 13.75 22.65
N LEU A 107 -6.25 13.58 21.73
CA LEU A 107 -6.80 14.64 20.89
C LEU A 107 -8.19 15.12 21.34
N LYS A 108 -8.77 14.49 22.37
CA LYS A 108 -9.97 14.99 23.07
C LYS A 108 -9.61 16.18 23.95
#